data_AF-A0A2V6L6X5-F1
#
_entry.id   AF-A0A2V6L6X5-F1
#
_cell.length_a   1.000
_cell.length_b   1.000
_cell.length_c   1.000
_cell.angle_alpha   90.00
_cell.angle_beta   90.00
_cell.angle_gamma   90.00
#
_symmetry.space_group_name_H-M   'P 1'
#
loop_
_entity.id
_entity.type
_entity.pdbx_description
1 polymer ?
#
loop_
_entity_poly.entity_id
_entity_poly.type
_entity_poly.pdbx_seq_one_letter_code
_entity_poly.pdbx_strand_id
1 'polypeptide(L)'
;DHGKINTFTRALVDKVRSLPGVQNAAVSSNGPLMGGWQTGFWREENPRPQPFDMLNSDLEVVCGDYFSTLKVPLLQGRTFNERDTKESPRVIIIDQAMAEQYFPGENPIGKRLGVAPGNDNEDYVMSEIVGVVARMRFHAVDEMAPLPVIYCSLGQAQRT
;
A
#
# COMPACT_ATOMS: atom_id res chain seq x y z
N ASP A 1 7.86 -8.62 17.62
CA ASP A 1 7.12 -7.54 18.27
C ASP A 1 6.96 -6.40 17.28
N HIS A 2 5.77 -6.23 16.71
CA HIS A 2 5.48 -5.33 15.59
C HIS A 2 5.59 -3.85 15.98
N GLY A 3 5.30 -3.53 17.24
CA GLY A 3 5.50 -2.18 17.76
C GLY A 3 6.98 -1.77 17.69
N LYS A 4 7.89 -2.71 17.94
CA LYS A 4 9.34 -2.45 17.85
C LYS A 4 9.80 -2.22 16.40
N ILE A 5 9.25 -2.94 15.41
CA ILE A 5 9.61 -2.74 13.99
C ILE A 5 9.19 -1.35 13.51
N ASN A 6 7.96 -0.94 13.80
CA ASN A 6 7.48 0.40 13.43
C ASN A 6 8.27 1.50 14.14
N THR A 7 8.49 1.39 15.46
CA THR A 7 9.27 2.37 16.22
C THR A 7 10.72 2.47 15.73
N PHE A 8 11.37 1.34 15.47
CA PHE A 8 12.73 1.32 14.92
C PHE A 8 12.77 1.96 13.53
N THR A 9 11.85 1.58 12.64
CA THR A 9 11.83 2.07 11.25
C THR A 9 11.57 3.56 11.18
N ARG A 10 10.63 4.09 11.99
CA ARG A 10 10.41 5.53 12.11
C ARG A 10 11.67 6.26 12.56
N ALA A 11 12.29 5.81 13.66
CA ALA A 11 13.51 6.42 14.17
C ALA A 11 14.67 6.36 13.16
N LEU A 12 14.79 5.25 12.40
CA LEU A 12 15.77 5.11 11.34
C LEU A 12 15.52 6.11 10.20
N VAL A 13 14.28 6.18 9.70
CA VAL A 13 13.89 7.10 8.63
C VAL A 13 14.14 8.55 9.06
N ASP A 14 13.74 8.94 10.26
CA ASP A 14 13.95 10.29 10.80
C ASP A 14 15.44 10.63 10.90
N LYS A 15 16.26 9.69 11.36
CA LYS A 15 17.71 9.86 11.43
C LYS A 15 18.33 10.04 10.04
N VAL A 16 17.95 9.22 9.05
CA VAL A 16 18.44 9.34 7.67
C VAL A 16 18.02 10.68 7.05
N ARG A 17 16.78 11.13 7.28
CA ARG A 17 16.30 12.43 6.81
C ARG A 17 17.12 13.60 7.35
N SER A 18 17.62 13.50 8.58
CA SER A 18 18.42 14.56 9.20
C SER A 18 19.84 14.70 8.64
N LEU A 19 20.30 13.77 7.78
CA LEU A 19 21.65 13.82 7.22
C LEU A 19 21.79 14.92 6.15
N PRO A 20 22.88 15.70 6.14
CA PRO A 20 23.11 16.71 5.11
C PRO A 20 23.08 16.13 3.70
N GLY A 21 22.33 16.76 2.80
CA GLY A 21 22.20 16.35 1.40
C GLY A 21 21.10 15.32 1.12
N VAL A 22 20.47 14.74 2.15
CA VAL A 22 19.29 13.88 1.98
C VAL A 22 18.07 14.75 1.70
N GLN A 23 17.37 14.49 0.59
CA GLN A 23 16.14 15.21 0.23
C GLN A 23 14.89 14.52 0.77
N ASN A 24 14.82 13.18 0.68
CA ASN A 24 13.72 12.37 1.17
C ASN A 24 14.25 11.02 1.65
N ALA A 25 13.53 10.37 2.57
CA ALA A 25 13.82 8.99 2.96
C ALA A 25 12.53 8.21 3.25
N ALA A 26 12.57 6.93 2.89
CA ALA A 26 11.46 6.00 3.00
C ALA A 26 11.98 4.55 3.16
N VAL A 27 11.09 3.67 3.61
CA VAL A 27 11.31 2.23 3.69
C VAL A 27 10.11 1.53 3.04
N SER A 28 10.37 0.45 2.30
CA SER A 28 9.34 -0.44 1.76
C SER A 28 9.67 -1.90 2.03
N SER A 29 8.65 -2.75 2.09
CA SER A 29 8.79 -4.21 2.23
C SER A 29 9.46 -4.83 1.01
N ASN A 30 9.15 -4.34 -0.20
CA ASN A 30 9.84 -4.74 -1.42
C ASN A 30 10.43 -3.50 -2.12
N GLY A 31 11.63 -3.67 -2.69
CA GLY A 31 12.26 -2.63 -3.50
C GLY A 31 11.62 -2.56 -4.89
N PRO A 32 11.61 -1.38 -5.55
CA PRO A 32 11.24 -1.31 -6.96
C PRO A 32 12.05 -2.33 -7.78
N LEU A 33 11.38 -3.04 -8.70
CA LEU A 33 11.98 -4.07 -9.58
C LEU A 33 12.41 -5.37 -8.88
N MET A 34 12.05 -5.58 -7.61
CA MET A 34 12.38 -6.81 -6.87
C MET A 34 11.23 -7.83 -6.82
N GLY A 35 10.12 -7.54 -7.50
CA GLY A 35 8.85 -8.26 -7.33
C GLY A 35 8.11 -7.84 -6.07
N GLY A 36 6.83 -8.22 -5.99
CA GLY A 36 5.94 -7.88 -4.88
C GLY A 36 5.29 -9.12 -4.26
N TRP A 37 4.72 -8.96 -3.07
CA TRP A 37 3.84 -9.97 -2.48
C TRP A 37 2.46 -9.83 -3.09
N GLN A 38 1.85 -10.92 -3.51
CA GLN A 38 0.47 -10.89 -3.97
C GLN A 38 -0.50 -11.03 -2.81
N THR A 39 -1.60 -10.30 -2.86
CA THR A 39 -2.70 -10.42 -1.91
C THR A 39 -4.04 -10.51 -2.62
N GLY A 40 -4.94 -11.26 -1.99
CA GLY A 40 -6.34 -11.27 -2.34
C GLY A 40 -7.05 -10.01 -1.85
N PHE A 41 -8.05 -9.55 -2.58
CA PHE A 41 -8.96 -8.49 -2.13
C PHE A 41 -10.37 -8.61 -2.72
N TRP A 42 -11.33 -7.88 -2.13
CA TRP A 42 -12.64 -7.63 -2.72
C TRP A 42 -13.18 -6.24 -2.37
N ARG A 43 -14.11 -5.72 -3.19
CA ARG A 43 -14.83 -4.47 -2.91
C ARG A 43 -15.96 -4.71 -1.91
N GLU A 44 -16.05 -3.91 -0.84
CA GLU A 44 -17.07 -4.05 0.23
C GLU A 44 -18.52 -4.06 -0.29
N GLU A 45 -18.79 -3.33 -1.37
CA GLU A 45 -20.10 -3.26 -2.04
C GLU A 45 -20.56 -4.58 -2.67
N ASN A 46 -19.67 -5.57 -2.83
CA ASN A 46 -19.98 -6.89 -3.33
C ASN A 46 -19.99 -7.93 -2.19
N PRO A 47 -20.79 -9.00 -2.28
CA PRO A 47 -20.69 -10.12 -1.36
C PRO A 47 -19.25 -10.66 -1.29
N ARG A 48 -18.77 -10.99 -0.08
CA ARG A 48 -17.42 -11.57 0.11
C ARG A 48 -17.30 -12.85 -0.74
N PRO A 49 -16.36 -12.91 -1.70
CA PRO A 49 -16.15 -14.10 -2.51
C PRO A 49 -15.60 -15.27 -1.69
N GLN A 50 -15.64 -16.48 -2.26
CA GLN A 50 -14.85 -17.58 -1.75
C GLN A 50 -13.35 -17.29 -1.94
N PRO A 51 -12.44 -17.88 -1.14
CA PRO A 51 -11.01 -17.59 -1.23
C PRO A 51 -10.40 -17.72 -2.64
N PHE A 52 -10.87 -18.68 -3.45
CA PHE A 52 -10.37 -18.90 -4.81
C PHE A 52 -10.88 -17.88 -5.85
N ASP A 53 -11.95 -17.14 -5.51
CA ASP A 53 -12.59 -16.14 -6.38
C ASP A 53 -12.17 -14.71 -6.02
N MET A 54 -11.21 -14.55 -5.12
CA MET A 54 -10.68 -13.25 -4.71
C MET A 54 -9.91 -12.60 -5.87
N LEU A 55 -10.01 -11.27 -5.96
CA LEU A 55 -9.20 -10.50 -6.89
C LEU A 55 -7.76 -10.47 -6.40
N ASN A 56 -6.79 -10.40 -7.30
CA ASN A 56 -5.37 -10.38 -6.94
C ASN A 56 -4.73 -9.01 -7.24
N SER A 57 -3.85 -8.58 -6.34
CA SER A 57 -3.04 -7.37 -6.46
C SER A 57 -1.68 -7.59 -5.85
N ASP A 58 -0.68 -6.82 -6.31
CA ASP A 58 0.56 -6.69 -5.54
C ASP A 58 0.28 -5.84 -4.28
N LEU A 59 0.98 -6.17 -3.19
CA LEU A 59 0.87 -5.53 -1.89
C LEU A 59 2.24 -4.99 -1.47
N GLU A 60 2.29 -3.70 -1.20
CA GLU A 60 3.49 -3.02 -0.73
C GLU A 60 3.26 -2.36 0.61
N VAL A 61 4.09 -2.70 1.61
CA VAL A 61 4.09 -2.01 2.90
C VAL A 61 5.13 -0.91 2.86
N VAL A 62 4.69 0.34 3.03
CA VAL A 62 5.54 1.53 2.84
C VAL A 62 5.54 2.43 4.08
N CYS A 63 6.64 3.16 4.27
CA CYS A 63 6.81 4.10 5.38
C CYS A 63 7.51 5.38 4.92
N GLY A 64 7.20 6.49 5.59
CA GLY A 64 7.81 7.78 5.31
C GLY A 64 7.36 8.35 3.97
N ASP A 65 8.31 8.93 3.24
CA ASP A 65 8.06 9.76 2.07
C ASP A 65 8.17 8.93 0.79
N TYR A 66 7.64 7.70 0.81
CA TYR A 66 7.90 6.68 -0.21
C TYR A 66 7.58 7.16 -1.63
N PHE A 67 6.37 7.67 -1.84
CA PHE A 67 5.93 8.14 -3.14
C PHE A 67 6.73 9.35 -3.63
N SER A 68 7.03 10.34 -2.79
CA SER A 68 7.84 11.50 -3.20
C SER A 68 9.31 11.13 -3.41
N THR A 69 9.86 10.19 -2.63
CA THR A 69 11.21 9.66 -2.80
C THR A 69 11.37 9.01 -4.18
N LEU A 70 10.36 8.25 -4.62
CA LEU A 70 10.31 7.61 -5.94
C LEU A 70 9.70 8.50 -7.03
N LYS A 71 9.38 9.76 -6.71
CA LYS A 71 8.74 10.74 -7.62
C LYS A 71 7.45 10.23 -8.28
N VAL A 72 6.64 9.50 -7.52
CA VAL A 72 5.34 8.98 -7.92
C VAL A 72 4.28 10.05 -7.60
N PRO A 73 3.59 10.59 -8.61
CA PRO A 73 2.54 11.57 -8.38
C PRO A 73 1.35 10.98 -7.62
N LEU A 74 0.84 11.73 -6.65
CA LEU A 74 -0.50 11.53 -6.12
C LEU A 74 -1.51 12.10 -7.12
N LEU A 75 -2.44 11.27 -7.58
CA LEU A 75 -3.48 11.65 -8.54
C LEU A 75 -4.76 12.12 -7.85
N GLN A 76 -5.13 11.47 -6.75
CA GLN A 76 -6.33 11.79 -5.97
C GLN A 76 -6.13 11.51 -4.47
N GLY A 77 -6.82 12.25 -3.61
CA GLY A 77 -6.84 12.00 -2.17
C GLY A 77 -5.58 12.51 -1.45
N ARG A 78 -4.99 11.65 -0.61
CA ARG A 78 -3.80 11.93 0.21
C ARG A 78 -2.87 10.71 0.30
N THR A 79 -1.62 10.94 0.65
CA THR A 79 -0.71 9.86 1.08
C THR A 79 -0.91 9.52 2.56
N PHE A 80 -0.22 8.47 3.02
CA PHE A 80 -0.14 8.16 4.45
C PHE A 80 0.49 9.32 5.23
N ASN A 81 0.03 9.51 6.46
CA ASN A 81 0.57 10.50 7.39
C ASN A 81 0.51 10.00 8.83
N GLU A 82 0.93 10.85 9.77
CA GLU A 82 1.06 10.50 11.19
C GLU A 82 -0.25 10.05 11.86
N ARG A 83 -1.41 10.38 11.29
CA ARG A 83 -2.72 9.97 11.80
C ARG A 83 -3.06 8.51 11.50
N ASP A 84 -2.38 7.90 10.52
CA ASP A 84 -2.59 6.51 10.11
C ASP A 84 -1.80 5.58 11.04
N THR A 85 -2.28 5.44 12.27
CA THR A 85 -1.69 4.59 13.33
C THR A 85 -2.39 3.23 13.42
N LYS A 86 -1.82 2.31 14.21
CA LYS A 86 -2.40 0.99 14.43
C LYS A 86 -3.80 1.04 15.06
N GLU A 87 -4.08 2.09 15.82
CA GLU A 87 -5.35 2.32 16.54
C GLU A 87 -6.39 3.07 15.69
N SER A 88 -5.97 3.67 14.57
CA SER A 88 -6.86 4.36 13.63
C SER A 88 -7.53 3.37 12.65
N PRO A 89 -8.64 3.76 12.00
CA PRO A 89 -9.21 3.00 10.90
C PRO A 89 -8.15 2.64 9.85
N ARG A 90 -8.26 1.44 9.30
CA ARG A 90 -7.31 0.94 8.31
C ARG A 90 -7.47 1.69 6.99
N VAL A 91 -6.35 2.16 6.46
CA VAL A 91 -6.32 2.89 5.20
C VAL A 91 -5.32 2.27 4.24
N ILE A 92 -5.64 2.35 2.96
CA ILE A 92 -4.80 1.92 1.85
C ILE A 92 -4.71 3.01 0.80
N ILE A 93 -3.68 2.92 -0.02
CA ILE A 93 -3.54 3.69 -1.25
C ILE A 93 -3.51 2.68 -2.39
N ILE A 94 -4.13 3.01 -3.51
CA ILE A 94 -4.12 2.16 -4.69
C ILE A 94 -3.40 2.86 -5.84
N ASP A 95 -2.89 2.11 -6.80
CA ASP A 95 -2.35 2.70 -8.02
C ASP A 95 -3.46 3.03 -9.04
N GLN A 96 -3.08 3.79 -10.06
CA GLN A 96 -3.96 4.19 -11.15
C GLN A 96 -4.60 2.98 -11.85
N ALA A 97 -3.86 1.88 -12.04
CA ALA A 97 -4.37 0.70 -12.71
C ALA A 97 -5.50 0.04 -11.92
N MET A 98 -5.37 -0.03 -10.59
CA MET A 98 -6.43 -0.52 -9.73
C MET A 98 -7.70 0.33 -9.84
N ALA A 99 -7.54 1.66 -9.85
CA ALA A 99 -8.65 2.59 -9.99
C ALA A 99 -9.38 2.42 -11.34
N GLU A 100 -8.63 2.34 -12.43
CA GLU A 100 -9.19 2.16 -13.79
C GLU A 100 -9.90 0.81 -13.96
N GLN A 101 -9.32 -0.26 -13.42
CA GLN A 101 -9.83 -1.61 -13.61
C GLN A 101 -11.04 -1.91 -12.72
N TYR A 102 -11.00 -1.48 -11.45
CA TYR A 102 -11.99 -1.89 -10.45
C TYR A 102 -12.95 -0.79 -10.02
N PHE A 103 -12.73 0.46 -10.41
CA PHE A 103 -13.63 1.58 -10.16
C PHE A 103 -13.91 2.39 -11.45
N PRO A 104 -14.28 1.76 -12.57
CA PRO A 104 -14.45 2.45 -13.84
C PRO A 104 -15.58 3.49 -13.77
N GLY A 105 -15.22 4.76 -13.99
CA GLY A 105 -16.18 5.87 -13.93
C GLY A 105 -16.61 6.27 -12.51
N GLU A 106 -15.99 5.71 -11.47
CA GLU A 106 -16.29 6.00 -10.08
C GLU A 106 -15.10 6.69 -9.38
N ASN A 107 -15.37 7.46 -8.33
CA ASN A 107 -14.32 7.93 -7.42
C ASN A 107 -14.00 6.82 -6.40
N PRO A 108 -12.77 6.27 -6.37
CA PRO A 108 -12.40 5.23 -5.41
C PRO A 108 -12.17 5.77 -3.99
N ILE A 109 -11.91 7.07 -3.81
CA ILE A 109 -11.61 7.65 -2.50
C ILE A 109 -12.80 7.50 -1.55
N GLY A 110 -12.55 7.00 -0.34
CA GLY A 110 -13.56 6.73 0.68
C GLY A 110 -14.27 5.38 0.54
N LYS A 111 -14.09 4.67 -0.58
CA LYS A 111 -14.57 3.29 -0.72
C LYS A 111 -13.64 2.33 0.02
N ARG A 112 -14.15 1.15 0.35
CA ARG A 112 -13.44 0.15 1.16
C ARG A 112 -13.19 -1.14 0.39
N LEU A 113 -12.00 -1.70 0.59
CA LEU A 113 -11.64 -3.03 0.13
C LEU A 113 -11.41 -3.93 1.36
N GLY A 114 -11.89 -5.16 1.30
CA GLY A 114 -11.39 -6.22 2.18
C GLY A 114 -10.05 -6.69 1.62
N VAL A 115 -8.95 -6.46 2.34
CA VAL A 115 -7.59 -6.80 1.91
C VAL A 115 -6.95 -7.73 2.91
N ALA A 116 -6.31 -8.81 2.45
CA ALA A 116 -5.52 -9.66 3.33
C ALA A 116 -4.15 -9.00 3.58
N PRO A 117 -3.79 -8.65 4.83
CA PRO A 117 -2.54 -7.93 5.11
C PRO A 117 -1.29 -8.84 5.09
N GLY A 118 -1.36 -10.05 4.51
CA GLY A 118 -0.20 -10.92 4.28
C GLY A 118 0.17 -11.87 5.44
N ASN A 119 -0.77 -12.24 6.32
CA ASN A 119 -0.56 -13.24 7.37
C ASN A 119 -1.40 -14.51 7.12
N ASP A 120 -0.79 -15.69 7.26
CA ASP A 120 -1.43 -17.01 7.08
C ASP A 120 -2.65 -17.27 8.00
N ASN A 121 -2.85 -16.42 9.01
CA ASN A 121 -3.88 -16.57 10.06
C ASN A 121 -4.74 -15.30 10.29
N GLU A 122 -4.62 -14.25 9.47
CA GLU A 122 -5.49 -13.06 9.60
C GLU A 122 -6.61 -13.08 8.57
N ASP A 123 -7.84 -12.88 9.06
CA ASP A 123 -8.97 -12.53 8.23
C ASP A 123 -8.71 -11.21 7.50
N TYR A 124 -9.31 -11.07 6.32
CA TYR A 124 -9.25 -9.86 5.53
C TYR A 124 -9.73 -8.66 6.33
N VAL A 125 -8.99 -7.56 6.19
CA VAL A 125 -9.23 -6.33 6.95
C VAL A 125 -9.81 -5.29 6.02
N MET A 126 -10.98 -4.77 6.40
CA MET A 126 -11.64 -3.70 5.67
C MET A 126 -10.84 -2.40 5.79
N SER A 127 -10.35 -1.93 4.64
CA SER A 127 -9.44 -0.79 4.54
C SER A 127 -10.00 0.25 3.58
N GLU A 128 -10.03 1.51 4.01
CA GLU A 128 -10.51 2.64 3.22
C GLU A 128 -9.44 3.13 2.24
N ILE A 129 -9.83 3.37 0.99
CA ILE A 129 -8.95 3.98 -0.01
C ILE A 129 -8.86 5.48 0.26
N VAL A 130 -7.69 5.95 0.68
CA VAL A 130 -7.46 7.38 0.98
C VAL A 130 -6.66 8.12 -0.08
N GLY A 131 -6.09 7.38 -1.05
CA GLY A 131 -5.32 7.97 -2.13
C GLY A 131 -5.22 7.07 -3.37
N VAL A 132 -5.04 7.73 -4.52
CA VAL A 132 -4.68 7.10 -5.78
C VAL A 132 -3.36 7.70 -6.26
N VAL A 133 -2.38 6.85 -6.56
CA VAL A 133 -1.06 7.28 -7.07
C VAL A 133 -0.87 6.82 -8.51
N ALA A 134 0.02 7.51 -9.24
CA ALA A 134 0.38 7.09 -10.58
C ALA A 134 0.99 5.69 -10.56
N ARG A 135 0.81 4.95 -11.65
CA ARG A 135 1.34 3.61 -11.77
C ARG A 135 2.87 3.59 -11.68
N MET A 136 3.39 2.75 -10.80
CA MET A 136 4.81 2.38 -10.77
C MET A 136 5.03 1.03 -11.47
N ARG A 137 6.24 0.83 -11.99
CA ARG A 137 6.67 -0.46 -12.53
C ARG A 137 7.43 -1.22 -11.45
N PHE A 138 6.86 -2.32 -10.97
CA PHE A 138 7.46 -3.18 -9.95
C PHE A 138 8.18 -4.41 -10.51
N HIS A 139 7.96 -4.72 -11.78
CA HIS A 139 8.50 -5.91 -12.46
C HIS A 139 9.32 -5.54 -13.69
N ALA A 140 10.08 -6.52 -14.19
CA ALA A 140 10.96 -6.36 -15.35
C ALA A 140 10.18 -5.99 -16.64
N VAL A 141 10.91 -5.46 -17.63
CA VAL A 141 10.34 -4.91 -18.88
C VAL A 141 9.57 -5.96 -19.70
N ASP A 142 9.84 -7.25 -19.47
CA ASP A 142 9.28 -8.39 -20.20
C ASP A 142 8.04 -9.02 -19.55
N GLU A 143 7.56 -8.53 -18.40
CA GLU A 143 6.39 -9.12 -17.75
C GLU A 143 5.08 -8.70 -18.45
N MET A 144 4.29 -9.70 -18.86
CA MET A 144 3.17 -9.53 -19.81
C MET A 144 1.95 -8.75 -19.28
N ALA A 145 1.80 -8.55 -17.97
CA ALA A 145 0.83 -7.61 -17.40
C ALA A 145 1.11 -7.43 -15.90
N PRO A 146 1.67 -6.28 -15.46
CA PRO A 146 1.87 -6.07 -14.04
C PRO A 146 0.50 -6.02 -13.34
N LEU A 147 0.39 -6.64 -12.17
CA LEU A 147 -0.81 -6.51 -11.35
C LEU A 147 -1.00 -5.04 -10.91
N PRO A 148 -2.25 -4.63 -10.62
CA PRO A 148 -2.50 -3.40 -9.89
C PRO A 148 -1.96 -3.52 -8.46
N VAL A 149 -1.63 -2.39 -7.83
CA VAL A 149 -0.89 -2.36 -6.55
C VAL A 149 -1.71 -1.73 -5.44
N ILE A 150 -1.77 -2.40 -4.30
CA ILE A 150 -2.25 -1.88 -3.03
C ILE A 150 -1.04 -1.53 -2.16
N TYR A 151 -1.02 -0.31 -1.64
CA TYR A 151 -0.05 0.12 -0.64
C TYR A 151 -0.69 0.14 0.74
N CYS A 152 0.04 -0.36 1.72
CA CYS A 152 -0.30 -0.34 3.14
C CYS A 152 0.72 0.49 3.91
N SER A 153 0.26 1.21 4.94
CA SER A 153 1.16 1.92 5.85
C SER A 153 1.87 0.94 6.78
N LEU A 154 3.20 1.01 6.88
CA LEU A 154 3.97 0.28 7.91
C LEU A 154 3.50 0.60 9.34
N GLY A 155 3.00 1.82 9.56
CA GLY A 155 2.42 2.23 10.84
C GLY A 155 1.13 1.48 11.20
N GLN A 156 0.50 0.84 10.22
CA GLN A 156 -0.73 0.06 10.35
C GLN A 156 -0.51 -1.44 10.10
N ALA A 157 0.50 -1.82 9.31
CA ALA A 157 0.78 -3.20 8.94
C ALA A 157 0.99 -4.09 10.18
N GLN A 158 0.36 -5.26 10.16
CA GLN A 158 0.45 -6.23 11.26
C GLN A 158 1.70 -7.12 11.15
N ARG A 159 2.35 -7.20 9.97
CA ARG A 159 3.68 -7.77 9.76
C ARG A 159 4.41 -7.15 8.55
N THR A 160 5.74 -7.19 8.63
CA THR A 160 6.69 -7.33 7.51
C THR A 160 7.36 -8.68 7.66
#